data_AF-A0A7W1RY20-F1
#
_entry.id   AF-A0A7W1RY20-F1
#
_cell.length_a   1.000
_cell.length_b   1.000
_cell.length_c   1.000
_cell.angle_alpha   90.00
_cell.angle_beta   90.00
_cell.angle_gamma   90.00
#
_symmetry.space_group_name_H-M   'P 1'
#
loop_
_entity.id
_entity.type
_entity.pdbx_description
1 polymer ?
#
loop_
_entity_poly.entity_id
_entity_poly.type
_entity_poly.pdbx_seq_one_letter_code
_entity_poly.pdbx_strand_id
1 'polypeptide(L)'
;MNDALPRGLVLSFDAAASELGHLGAAELFVREIAALRGDEGIAAFRDLVGRAFPVADAVAGRWLEGWRPPPIDPQAVIRRLAGVRRVVVVGLEARRIDALVDAGPDLRFALLPWCALRADWDRVIANWHGRVVAVDLDGVLGWAGSDAAVLCFTYGSPTSGSMYAPPGWLRLNGPDTRPQFRSLIAWNVLPVPFGVYPRWFHEVSRGDFTEVEAS
;
A
#
# COMPACT_ATOMS: atom_id res chain seq x y z
N MET A 1 -11.95 17.72 -29.76
CA MET A 1 -12.70 16.46 -29.89
C MET A 1 -12.86 15.93 -28.47
N ASN A 2 -14.07 16.03 -27.91
CA ASN A 2 -14.32 15.77 -26.48
C ASN A 2 -14.47 14.26 -26.27
N ASP A 3 -13.35 13.55 -26.31
CA ASP A 3 -13.36 12.10 -26.16
C ASP A 3 -13.27 11.79 -24.66
N ALA A 4 -14.42 11.62 -24.01
CA ALA A 4 -14.50 11.30 -22.60
C ALA A 4 -13.73 10.01 -22.28
N LEU A 5 -13.22 9.88 -21.05
CA LEU A 5 -12.59 8.63 -20.61
C LEU A 5 -13.55 7.43 -20.74
N PRO A 6 -13.03 6.21 -21.00
CA PRO A 6 -13.87 5.04 -21.20
C PRO A 6 -14.81 4.79 -20.02
N ARG A 7 -16.08 4.43 -20.30
CA ARG A 7 -17.09 4.17 -19.25
C ARG A 7 -16.70 3.06 -18.27
N GLY A 8 -15.86 2.12 -18.69
CA GLY A 8 -15.37 1.01 -17.85
C GLY A 8 -14.18 1.35 -16.97
N LEU A 9 -13.61 2.57 -17.05
CA LEU A 9 -12.34 2.89 -16.42
C LEU A 9 -12.36 2.74 -14.90
N VAL A 10 -13.47 3.08 -14.24
CA VAL A 10 -13.63 2.91 -12.79
C VAL A 10 -13.55 1.43 -12.40
N LEU A 11 -14.21 0.54 -13.16
CA LEU A 11 -14.19 -0.90 -12.90
C LEU A 11 -12.79 -1.49 -13.16
N SER A 12 -12.14 -1.06 -14.24
CA SER A 12 -10.75 -1.44 -14.51
C SER A 12 -9.80 -0.99 -13.40
N PHE A 13 -10.00 0.23 -12.88
CA PHE A 13 -9.20 0.76 -11.79
C PHE A 13 -9.43 -0.01 -10.49
N ASP A 14 -10.69 -0.28 -10.14
CA ASP A 14 -11.05 -1.05 -8.95
C ASP A 14 -10.42 -2.45 -8.95
N ALA A 15 -10.54 -3.17 -10.09
CA ALA A 15 -9.88 -4.46 -10.28
C ALA A 15 -8.35 -4.35 -10.13
N ALA A 16 -7.72 -3.37 -10.78
CA ALA A 16 -6.28 -3.17 -10.67
C ALA A 16 -5.84 -2.82 -9.25
N ALA A 17 -6.56 -1.95 -8.54
CA ALA A 17 -6.27 -1.55 -7.17
C ALA A 17 -6.42 -2.73 -6.20
N SER A 18 -7.35 -3.63 -6.46
CA SER A 18 -7.55 -4.83 -5.66
C SER A 18 -6.39 -5.83 -5.74
N GLU A 19 -5.63 -5.85 -6.84
CA GLU A 19 -4.57 -6.83 -7.07
C GLU A 19 -3.16 -6.26 -7.03
N LEU A 20 -2.99 -4.98 -7.36
CA LEU A 20 -1.70 -4.29 -7.35
C LEU A 20 -1.48 -3.46 -6.08
N GLY A 21 -2.55 -3.12 -5.37
CA GLY A 21 -2.55 -2.07 -4.36
C GLY A 21 -2.99 -0.72 -4.91
N HIS A 22 -3.45 0.15 -4.00
CA HIS A 22 -4.02 1.43 -4.37
C HIS A 22 -3.00 2.35 -5.06
N LEU A 23 -1.77 2.41 -4.55
CA LEU A 23 -0.72 3.26 -5.14
C LEU A 23 -0.19 2.65 -6.44
N GLY A 24 0.08 1.34 -6.45
CA GLY A 24 0.52 0.65 -7.67
C GLY A 24 -0.45 0.83 -8.85
N ALA A 25 -1.76 0.70 -8.60
CA ALA A 25 -2.77 0.95 -9.62
C ALA A 25 -2.87 2.42 -10.02
N ALA A 26 -2.81 3.35 -9.07
CA ALA A 26 -2.84 4.80 -9.36
C ALA A 26 -1.65 5.23 -10.23
N GLU A 27 -0.44 4.80 -9.90
CA GLU A 27 0.78 5.10 -10.67
C GLU A 27 0.69 4.53 -12.10
N LEU A 28 0.19 3.30 -12.25
CA LEU A 28 -0.02 2.67 -13.55
C LEU A 28 -0.99 3.49 -14.40
N PHE A 29 -2.20 3.73 -13.89
CA PHE A 29 -3.25 4.41 -14.66
C PHE A 29 -2.86 5.84 -15.02
N VAL A 30 -2.30 6.59 -14.07
CA VAL A 30 -1.85 7.97 -14.35
C VAL A 30 -0.76 7.96 -15.43
N ARG A 31 0.23 7.07 -15.35
CA ARG A 31 1.28 7.01 -16.39
C ARG A 31 0.71 6.70 -17.77
N GLU A 32 -0.13 5.69 -17.89
CA GLU A 32 -0.69 5.28 -19.19
C GLU A 32 -1.65 6.34 -19.75
N ILE A 33 -2.48 6.96 -18.90
CA ILE A 33 -3.39 8.05 -19.33
C ILE A 33 -2.60 9.28 -19.75
N ALA A 34 -1.54 9.65 -19.02
CA ALA A 34 -0.70 10.78 -19.40
C ALA A 34 -0.02 10.55 -20.75
N ALA A 35 0.46 9.33 -21.02
CA ALA A 35 1.06 8.98 -22.30
C ALA A 35 0.07 9.07 -23.47
N LEU A 36 -1.21 8.76 -23.24
CA LEU A 36 -2.23 8.73 -24.28
C LEU A 36 -3.00 10.05 -24.46
N ARG A 37 -3.22 10.79 -23.36
CA ARG A 37 -4.18 11.91 -23.29
C ARG A 37 -3.62 13.15 -22.56
N GLY A 38 -2.35 13.11 -22.12
CA GLY A 38 -1.71 14.23 -21.44
C GLY A 38 -2.41 14.62 -20.13
N ASP A 39 -2.13 15.85 -19.68
CA ASP A 39 -2.62 16.37 -18.39
C ASP A 39 -4.15 16.52 -18.35
N GLU A 40 -4.81 16.81 -19.48
CA GLU A 40 -6.27 16.84 -19.57
C GLU A 40 -6.87 15.46 -19.24
N GLY A 41 -6.25 14.39 -19.73
CA GLY A 41 -6.66 13.02 -19.39
C GLY A 41 -6.49 12.70 -17.91
N ILE A 42 -5.41 13.19 -17.29
CA ILE A 42 -5.16 13.01 -15.85
C ILE A 42 -6.19 13.76 -15.01
N ALA A 43 -6.51 15.00 -15.37
CA ALA A 43 -7.56 15.77 -14.70
C ALA A 43 -8.92 15.06 -14.80
N ALA A 44 -9.29 14.56 -15.99
CA ALA A 44 -10.51 13.79 -16.17
C ALA A 44 -10.52 12.48 -15.35
N PHE A 45 -9.37 11.80 -15.24
CA PHE A 45 -9.24 10.59 -14.43
C PHE A 45 -9.43 10.88 -12.95
N ARG A 46 -8.80 11.96 -12.47
CA ARG A 46 -8.93 12.45 -11.11
C ARG A 46 -10.39 12.75 -10.77
N ASP A 47 -11.09 13.47 -11.64
CA ASP A 47 -12.49 13.83 -11.43
C ASP A 47 -13.41 12.61 -11.39
N LEU A 48 -13.13 11.61 -12.24
CA LEU A 48 -13.94 10.40 -12.37
C LEU A 48 -13.70 9.41 -11.22
N VAL A 49 -12.45 9.19 -10.83
CA VAL A 49 -12.05 8.09 -9.93
C VAL A 49 -11.66 8.58 -8.53
N GLY A 50 -11.11 9.80 -8.43
CA GLY A 50 -10.46 10.31 -7.22
C GLY A 50 -11.37 10.37 -6.00
N ARG A 51 -12.65 10.74 -6.17
CA ARG A 51 -13.62 10.79 -5.05
C ARG A 51 -13.84 9.43 -4.39
N ALA A 52 -13.78 8.35 -5.16
CA ALA A 52 -13.92 7.00 -4.64
C ALA A 52 -12.58 6.44 -4.18
N PHE A 53 -11.47 6.85 -4.80
CA PHE A 53 -10.12 6.34 -4.53
C PHE A 53 -9.16 7.49 -4.16
N PRO A 54 -8.99 7.79 -2.87
CA PRO A 54 -8.18 8.92 -2.39
C PRO A 54 -6.72 8.88 -2.84
N VAL A 55 -6.15 7.68 -2.96
CA VAL A 55 -4.78 7.50 -3.49
C VAL A 55 -4.71 7.89 -4.96
N ALA A 56 -5.73 7.56 -5.76
CA ALA A 56 -5.80 7.99 -7.17
C ALA A 56 -5.92 9.51 -7.28
N ASP A 57 -6.73 10.15 -6.42
CA ASP A 57 -6.85 11.61 -6.35
C ASP A 57 -5.49 12.27 -6.08
N ALA A 58 -4.81 11.80 -5.03
CA ALA A 58 -3.53 12.36 -4.60
C ALA A 58 -2.44 12.15 -5.65
N VAL A 59 -2.33 10.96 -6.24
CA VAL A 59 -1.34 10.68 -7.29
C VAL A 59 -1.60 11.52 -8.55
N ALA A 60 -2.85 11.62 -9.00
CA ALA A 60 -3.19 12.44 -10.15
C ALA A 60 -2.94 13.93 -9.89
N GLY A 61 -3.29 14.44 -8.70
CA GLY A 61 -2.99 15.81 -8.29
C GLY A 61 -1.50 16.12 -8.33
N ARG A 62 -0.67 15.29 -7.69
CA ARG A 62 0.79 15.46 -7.73
C ARG A 62 1.36 15.38 -9.13
N TRP A 63 0.83 14.49 -9.98
CA TRP A 63 1.28 14.37 -11.37
C TRP A 63 1.09 15.67 -12.15
N LEU A 64 -0.07 16.32 -11.98
CA LEU A 64 -0.39 17.61 -12.58
C LEU A 64 0.52 18.74 -12.05
N GLU A 65 1.05 18.59 -10.84
CA GLU A 65 2.07 19.48 -10.25
C GLU A 65 3.51 19.13 -10.70
N GLY A 66 3.66 18.20 -11.64
CA GLY A 66 4.96 17.81 -12.22
C GLY A 66 5.69 16.67 -11.49
N TRP A 67 5.11 16.10 -10.43
CA TRP A 67 5.69 14.94 -9.76
C TRP A 67 5.63 13.69 -10.64
N ARG A 68 6.64 12.84 -10.54
CA ARG A 68 6.69 11.52 -11.19
C ARG A 68 7.09 10.46 -10.17
N PRO A 69 6.55 9.24 -10.25
CA PRO A 69 6.91 8.16 -9.33
C PRO A 69 8.42 7.87 -9.36
N PRO A 70 9.12 7.94 -8.21
CA PRO A 70 10.51 7.52 -8.14
C PRO A 70 10.61 5.98 -8.24
N PRO A 71 11.82 5.45 -8.51
CA PRO A 71 12.09 4.02 -8.31
C PRO A 71 11.78 3.60 -6.86
N ILE A 72 11.29 2.37 -6.68
CA ILE A 72 11.01 1.83 -5.35
C ILE A 72 12.35 1.43 -4.70
N ASP A 73 12.69 2.08 -3.59
CA ASP A 73 13.84 1.73 -2.76
C ASP A 73 13.38 1.09 -1.44
N PRO A 74 13.55 -0.23 -1.24
CA PRO A 74 13.19 -0.91 0.00
C PRO A 74 14.25 -0.78 1.10
N GLN A 75 15.42 -0.21 0.81
CA GLN A 75 16.59 -0.32 1.70
C GLN A 75 16.40 0.33 3.06
N ALA A 76 15.62 1.42 3.15
CA ALA A 76 15.27 2.02 4.42
C ALA A 76 14.50 1.04 5.32
N VAL A 77 13.51 0.34 4.75
CA VAL A 77 12.75 -0.68 5.46
C VAL A 77 13.61 -1.90 5.80
N ILE A 78 14.46 -2.37 4.88
CA ILE A 78 15.39 -3.48 5.14
C ILE A 78 16.30 -3.19 6.34
N ARG A 79 16.81 -1.97 6.47
CA ARG A 79 17.61 -1.57 7.64
C ARG A 79 16.83 -1.67 8.95
N ARG A 80 15.52 -1.36 8.94
CA ARG A 80 14.64 -1.51 10.12
C ARG A 80 14.32 -2.97 10.46
N LEU A 81 14.51 -3.87 9.50
CA LEU A 81 14.34 -5.31 9.68
C LEU A 81 15.62 -6.00 10.16
N ALA A 82 16.65 -5.26 10.60
CA ALA A 82 17.85 -5.85 11.17
C ALA A 82 17.53 -6.74 12.40
N GLY A 83 17.93 -8.02 12.31
CA GLY A 83 17.64 -9.03 13.34
C GLY A 83 16.23 -9.62 13.28
N VAL A 84 15.43 -9.25 12.27
CA VAL A 84 14.13 -9.88 11.96
C VAL A 84 14.36 -11.03 10.98
N ARG A 85 13.57 -12.10 11.11
CA ARG A 85 13.54 -13.25 10.18
C ARG A 85 12.15 -13.49 9.57
N ARG A 86 11.11 -12.95 10.20
CA ARG A 86 9.70 -13.16 9.85
C ARG A 86 9.02 -11.80 9.74
N VAL A 87 8.40 -11.52 8.61
CA VAL A 87 7.69 -10.27 8.36
C VAL A 87 6.24 -10.58 8.00
N VAL A 88 5.31 -10.04 8.76
CA VAL A 88 3.89 -10.04 8.42
C VAL A 88 3.57 -8.71 7.75
N VAL A 89 3.16 -8.76 6.48
CA VAL A 89 2.79 -7.60 5.67
C VAL A 89 1.30 -7.36 5.79
N VAL A 90 0.92 -6.10 6.02
CA VAL A 90 -0.45 -5.62 6.18
C VAL A 90 -0.75 -4.58 5.12
N GLY A 91 -1.79 -4.83 4.34
CA GLY A 91 -2.07 -4.09 3.12
C GLY A 91 -1.36 -4.67 1.90
N LEU A 92 -1.75 -4.18 0.73
CA LEU A 92 -1.23 -4.65 -0.55
C LEU A 92 -0.67 -3.48 -1.34
N GLU A 93 0.61 -3.59 -1.68
CA GLU A 93 1.29 -2.79 -2.69
C GLU A 93 2.30 -3.69 -3.41
N ALA A 94 1.84 -4.41 -4.44
CA ALA A 94 2.52 -5.58 -4.99
C ALA A 94 3.98 -5.29 -5.38
N ARG A 95 4.22 -4.20 -6.12
CA ARG A 95 5.58 -3.80 -6.54
C ARG A 95 6.51 -3.45 -5.37
N ARG A 96 5.98 -3.01 -4.23
CA ARG A 96 6.77 -2.75 -3.02
C ARG A 96 7.08 -4.04 -2.28
N ILE A 97 6.16 -5.00 -2.28
CA ILE A 97 6.41 -6.35 -1.78
C ILE A 97 7.50 -7.03 -2.63
N ASP A 98 7.42 -6.94 -3.97
CA ASP A 98 8.45 -7.47 -4.87
C ASP A 98 9.84 -6.94 -4.51
N ALA A 99 9.97 -5.61 -4.40
CA ALA A 99 11.23 -4.97 -4.04
C ALA A 99 11.74 -5.43 -2.67
N LEU A 100 10.85 -5.61 -1.69
CA LEU A 100 11.20 -6.06 -0.34
C LEU A 100 11.67 -7.52 -0.34
N VAL A 101 10.97 -8.40 -1.06
CA VAL A 101 11.33 -9.82 -1.18
C VAL A 101 12.69 -9.98 -1.87
N ASP A 102 12.93 -9.20 -2.92
CA ASP A 102 14.20 -9.23 -3.66
C ASP A 102 15.36 -8.68 -2.82
N ALA A 103 15.12 -7.63 -2.02
CA ALA A 103 16.13 -7.02 -1.17
C ALA A 103 16.39 -7.79 0.15
N GLY A 104 15.48 -8.68 0.54
CA GLY A 104 15.53 -9.44 1.79
C GLY A 104 15.40 -10.95 1.58
N PRO A 105 16.31 -11.61 0.86
CA PRO A 105 16.18 -13.03 0.49
C PRO A 105 16.16 -14.00 1.68
N ASP A 106 16.72 -13.60 2.82
CA ASP A 106 16.75 -14.41 4.05
C ASP A 106 15.50 -14.22 4.94
N LEU A 107 14.63 -13.27 4.58
CA LEU A 107 13.39 -13.00 5.31
C LEU A 107 12.28 -13.92 4.80
N ARG A 108 11.45 -14.38 5.74
CA ARG A 108 10.17 -15.02 5.42
C ARG A 108 9.07 -13.97 5.45
N PHE A 109 8.22 -13.98 4.43
CA PHE A 109 7.11 -13.04 4.31
C PHE A 109 5.77 -13.76 4.40
N ALA A 110 4.90 -13.23 5.26
CA ALA A 110 3.48 -13.52 5.24
C ALA A 110 2.73 -12.27 4.80
N LEU A 111 1.69 -12.42 3.98
CA LEU A 111 0.74 -11.37 3.65
C LEU A 111 -0.57 -11.67 4.35
N LEU A 112 -1.10 -10.72 5.11
CA LEU A 112 -2.46 -10.78 5.63
C LEU A 112 -3.43 -10.34 4.51
N PRO A 113 -4.22 -11.24 3.90
CA PRO A 113 -5.12 -10.93 2.79
C PRO A 113 -6.42 -10.29 3.31
N TRP A 114 -6.27 -9.21 4.06
CA TRP A 114 -7.36 -8.45 4.68
C TRP A 114 -7.35 -7.02 4.14
N CYS A 115 -7.99 -6.81 3.00
CA CYS A 115 -8.15 -5.50 2.39
C CYS A 115 -9.63 -5.19 2.14
N ALA A 116 -9.94 -3.90 1.92
CA ALA A 116 -11.31 -3.44 1.71
C ALA A 116 -11.85 -3.76 0.29
N LEU A 117 -10.95 -3.97 -0.67
CA LEU A 117 -11.28 -4.32 -2.05
C LEU A 117 -11.34 -5.85 -2.20
N ARG A 118 -12.09 -6.34 -3.19
CA ARG A 118 -12.20 -7.78 -3.43
C ARG A 118 -11.11 -8.22 -4.40
N ALA A 119 -10.10 -8.91 -3.89
CA ALA A 119 -9.02 -9.48 -4.67
C ALA A 119 -9.19 -11.00 -4.84
N ASP A 120 -8.70 -11.53 -5.96
CA ASP A 120 -8.40 -12.96 -6.10
C ASP A 120 -7.06 -13.24 -5.40
N TRP A 121 -7.11 -13.54 -4.11
CA TRP A 121 -5.91 -13.68 -3.28
C TRP A 121 -5.05 -14.88 -3.67
N ASP A 122 -5.65 -15.97 -4.15
CA ASP A 122 -4.90 -17.12 -4.64
C ASP A 122 -4.04 -16.71 -5.84
N ARG A 123 -4.63 -15.93 -6.77
CA ARG A 123 -3.89 -15.37 -7.90
C ARG A 123 -2.83 -14.36 -7.47
N VAL A 124 -3.17 -13.43 -6.59
CA VAL A 124 -2.23 -12.39 -6.12
C VAL A 124 -1.01 -13.04 -5.47
N ILE A 125 -1.22 -13.99 -4.56
CA ILE A 125 -0.16 -14.70 -3.83
C ILE A 125 0.71 -15.55 -4.76
N ALA A 126 0.11 -16.18 -5.79
CA ALA A 126 0.84 -17.02 -6.74
C ALA A 126 1.97 -16.27 -7.47
N ASN A 127 1.89 -14.94 -7.61
CA ASN A 127 2.93 -14.13 -8.25
C ASN A 127 4.27 -14.16 -7.51
N TRP A 128 4.27 -14.46 -6.20
CA TRP A 128 5.52 -14.55 -5.43
C TRP A 128 6.13 -15.94 -5.41
N HIS A 129 5.53 -16.93 -6.09
CA HIS A 129 6.07 -18.29 -6.24
C HIS A 129 6.50 -18.94 -4.90
N GLY A 130 5.71 -18.72 -3.84
CA GLY A 130 5.98 -19.26 -2.50
C GLY A 130 6.96 -18.44 -1.64
N ARG A 131 7.54 -17.35 -2.17
CA ARG A 131 8.37 -16.40 -1.39
C ARG A 131 7.54 -15.56 -0.40
N VAL A 132 6.24 -15.43 -0.67
CA VAL A 132 5.24 -14.82 0.22
C VAL A 132 4.12 -15.84 0.42
N VAL A 133 3.70 -16.04 1.66
CA VAL A 133 2.56 -16.92 1.98
C VAL A 133 1.38 -16.11 2.50
N ALA A 134 0.16 -16.53 2.20
CA ALA A 134 -1.02 -15.95 2.82
C ALA A 134 -1.15 -16.42 4.28
N VAL A 135 -1.58 -15.54 5.17
CA VAL A 135 -1.90 -15.88 6.56
C VAL A 135 -3.21 -15.20 6.96
N ASP A 136 -4.11 -15.93 7.61
CA ASP A 136 -5.33 -15.35 8.19
C ASP A 136 -5.08 -14.77 9.59
N LEU A 137 -6.09 -14.11 10.16
CA LEU A 137 -5.96 -13.46 11.47
C LEU A 137 -5.57 -14.46 12.59
N ASP A 138 -6.08 -15.69 12.52
CA ASP A 138 -5.79 -16.73 13.51
C ASP A 138 -4.34 -17.23 13.39
N GLY A 139 -3.83 -17.32 12.17
CA GLY A 139 -2.46 -17.76 11.87
C GLY A 139 -1.38 -16.70 12.08
N VAL A 140 -1.74 -15.40 12.11
CA VAL A 140 -0.74 -14.31 12.26
C VAL A 140 0.04 -14.44 13.56
N LEU A 141 -0.58 -14.90 14.65
CA LEU A 141 0.14 -15.08 15.92
C LEU A 141 1.21 -16.18 15.85
N GLY A 142 1.07 -17.17 14.96
CA GLY A 142 2.12 -18.15 14.69
C GLY A 142 3.40 -17.53 14.09
N TRP A 143 3.30 -16.32 13.55
CA TRP A 143 4.43 -15.57 13.01
C TRP A 143 5.12 -14.67 14.06
N ALA A 144 4.51 -14.48 15.22
CA ALA A 144 5.02 -13.58 16.25
C ALA A 144 6.28 -14.11 16.95
N GLY A 145 6.98 -13.22 17.66
CA GLY A 145 8.21 -13.51 18.40
C GLY A 145 9.26 -12.40 18.35
N SER A 146 10.38 -12.64 19.03
CA SER A 146 11.48 -11.66 19.19
C SER A 146 12.27 -11.34 17.93
N ASP A 147 12.10 -12.15 16.88
CA ASP A 147 12.68 -11.98 15.54
C ASP A 147 11.59 -11.72 14.47
N ALA A 148 10.39 -11.31 14.89
CA ALA A 148 9.26 -11.06 14.00
C ALA A 148 8.86 -9.58 13.95
N ALA A 149 8.51 -9.08 12.78
CA ALA A 149 8.01 -7.73 12.57
C ALA A 149 6.68 -7.73 11.83
N VAL A 150 5.88 -6.69 12.05
CA VAL A 150 4.74 -6.36 11.19
C VAL A 150 5.11 -5.14 10.35
N LEU A 151 4.92 -5.23 9.05
CA LEU A 151 5.09 -4.13 8.10
C LEU A 151 3.71 -3.72 7.57
N CYS A 152 3.34 -2.47 7.75
CA CYS A 152 2.06 -1.93 7.29
C CYS A 152 2.30 -0.86 6.23
N PHE A 153 1.68 -1.01 5.06
CA PHE A 153 1.66 0.08 4.08
C PHE A 153 0.71 1.18 4.58
N THR A 154 1.25 2.39 4.68
CA THR A 154 0.49 3.56 5.12
C THR A 154 0.52 4.66 4.07
N TYR A 155 -0.38 5.61 4.22
CA TYR A 155 -0.54 6.76 3.34
C TYR A 155 -0.79 8.02 4.17
N GLY A 156 -0.78 9.18 3.53
CA GLY A 156 -1.03 10.45 4.22
C GLY A 156 0.26 11.14 4.66
N SER A 157 0.14 12.33 5.23
CA SER A 157 1.32 13.10 5.64
C SER A 157 1.56 12.97 7.14
N PRO A 158 2.67 12.37 7.61
CA PRO A 158 2.96 12.27 9.04
C PRO A 158 3.38 13.60 9.68
N THR A 159 3.69 14.62 8.86
CA THR A 159 4.20 15.93 9.32
C THR A 159 3.16 17.03 9.21
N SER A 160 2.21 16.93 8.28
CA SER A 160 1.25 17.99 7.97
C SER A 160 -0.21 17.52 7.92
N GLY A 161 -0.50 16.29 8.35
CA GLY A 161 -1.85 15.76 8.39
C GLY A 161 -1.96 14.41 9.10
N SER A 162 -3.02 13.68 8.75
CA SER A 162 -3.30 12.35 9.27
C SER A 162 -2.57 11.27 8.47
N MET A 163 -2.20 10.19 9.15
CA MET A 163 -1.75 8.94 8.53
C MET A 163 -2.92 7.98 8.40
N TYR A 164 -2.87 7.14 7.37
CA TYR A 164 -3.93 6.19 7.07
C TYR A 164 -3.36 4.79 6.84
N ALA A 165 -4.03 3.78 7.40
CA ALA A 165 -3.66 2.37 7.28
C ALA A 165 -4.84 1.53 6.75
N PRO A 166 -4.57 0.40 6.08
CA PRO A 166 -5.59 -0.56 5.67
C PRO A 166 -6.32 -1.16 6.88
N PRO A 167 -7.60 -1.60 6.73
CA PRO A 167 -8.39 -2.14 7.84
C PRO A 167 -7.76 -3.31 8.59
N GLY A 168 -6.93 -4.12 7.91
CA GLY A 168 -6.20 -5.23 8.55
C GLY A 168 -5.31 -4.77 9.71
N TRP A 169 -4.83 -3.52 9.68
CA TRP A 169 -4.00 -2.95 10.74
C TRP A 169 -4.70 -2.92 12.10
N LEU A 170 -6.00 -2.62 12.13
CA LEU A 170 -6.78 -2.52 13.37
C LEU A 170 -6.85 -3.85 14.12
N ARG A 171 -6.61 -4.98 13.43
CA ARG A 171 -6.57 -6.31 14.04
C ARG A 171 -5.22 -6.65 14.65
N LEU A 172 -4.16 -5.93 14.28
CA LEU A 172 -2.78 -6.22 14.70
C LEU A 172 -2.17 -5.18 15.63
N ASN A 173 -2.70 -3.95 15.66
CA ASN A 173 -2.27 -2.90 16.58
C ASN A 173 -2.99 -2.94 17.94
N GLY A 174 -3.71 -4.03 18.25
CA GLY A 174 -4.37 -4.20 19.54
C GLY A 174 -3.37 -4.40 20.69
N PRO A 175 -3.76 -4.07 21.94
CA PRO A 175 -2.89 -4.21 23.12
C PRO A 175 -2.39 -5.65 23.34
N ASP A 176 -3.14 -6.66 22.86
CA ASP A 176 -2.79 -8.07 23.02
C ASP A 176 -1.87 -8.61 21.91
N THR A 177 -1.87 -7.96 20.74
CA THR A 177 -1.12 -8.43 19.56
C THR A 177 0.18 -7.66 19.39
N ARG A 178 0.16 -6.34 19.58
CA ARG A 178 1.32 -5.47 19.43
C ARG A 178 2.57 -5.95 20.21
N PRO A 179 2.48 -6.35 21.50
CA PRO A 179 3.65 -6.76 22.27
C PRO A 179 4.30 -8.06 21.80
N GLN A 180 3.61 -8.84 20.95
CA GLN A 180 4.12 -10.13 20.48
C GLN A 180 5.12 -10.00 19.32
N PHE A 181 5.16 -8.85 18.67
CA PHE A 181 6.10 -8.55 17.59
C PHE A 181 7.21 -7.65 18.11
N ARG A 182 8.43 -7.91 17.63
CA ARG A 182 9.61 -7.08 17.94
C ARG A 182 9.41 -5.64 17.48
N SER A 183 8.87 -5.45 16.29
CA SER A 183 8.67 -4.14 15.69
C SER A 183 7.40 -4.06 14.85
N LEU A 184 6.79 -2.88 14.89
CA LEU A 184 5.68 -2.47 14.05
C LEU A 184 6.17 -1.34 13.14
N ILE A 185 6.28 -1.59 11.85
CA ILE A 185 6.89 -0.68 10.88
C ILE A 185 5.79 -0.16 9.95
N ALA A 186 5.62 1.16 9.89
CA ALA A 186 4.85 1.80 8.83
C ALA A 186 5.77 2.11 7.66
N TRP A 187 5.45 1.60 6.47
CA TRP A 187 6.02 2.09 5.22
C TRP A 187 5.01 3.03 4.56
N ASN A 188 5.22 4.33 4.75
CA ASN A 188 4.40 5.37 4.14
C ASN A 188 4.76 5.51 2.67
N VAL A 189 3.95 4.92 1.81
CA VAL A 189 4.22 4.83 0.36
C VAL A 189 3.73 6.06 -0.40
N LEU A 190 2.90 6.90 0.24
CA LEU A 190 2.39 8.13 -0.35
C LEU A 190 2.32 9.24 0.72
N PRO A 191 3.48 9.88 1.03
CA PRO A 191 3.61 10.82 2.15
C PRO A 191 3.04 12.21 1.84
N VAL A 192 1.80 12.29 1.37
CA VAL A 192 1.09 13.54 1.08
C VAL A 192 -0.30 13.54 1.70
N PRO A 193 -0.84 14.72 2.09
CA PRO A 193 -2.21 14.82 2.57
C PRO A 193 -3.21 14.36 1.51
N PHE A 194 -4.30 13.73 1.94
CA PHE A 194 -5.43 13.44 1.06
C PHE A 194 -6.38 14.63 1.02
N GLY A 195 -6.73 15.07 -0.20
CA GLY A 195 -7.71 16.13 -0.43
C GLY A 195 -9.17 15.64 -0.39
N VAL A 196 -9.38 14.32 -0.27
CA VAL A 196 -10.71 13.68 -0.26
C VAL A 196 -10.78 12.64 0.86
N TYR A 197 -12.01 12.25 1.23
CA TYR A 197 -12.24 11.31 2.32
C TYR A 197 -11.55 9.94 2.08
N PRO A 198 -10.78 9.42 3.04
CA PRO A 198 -9.97 8.21 2.92
C PRO A 198 -10.79 6.90 2.98
N ARG A 199 -11.80 6.74 2.12
CA ARG A 199 -12.85 5.70 2.20
C ARG A 199 -12.38 4.27 2.51
N TRP A 200 -11.20 3.88 2.02
CA TRP A 200 -10.67 2.51 2.13
C TRP A 200 -9.73 2.29 3.31
N PHE A 201 -9.47 3.34 4.08
CA PHE A 201 -8.45 3.36 5.11
C PHE A 201 -9.00 3.91 6.41
N HIS A 202 -8.27 3.65 7.50
CA HIS A 202 -8.56 4.20 8.81
C HIS A 202 -7.43 5.11 9.23
N GLU A 203 -7.79 6.20 9.90
CA GLU A 203 -6.83 7.11 10.50
C GLU A 203 -6.05 6.40 11.62
N VAL A 204 -4.73 6.61 11.63
CA VAL A 204 -3.79 6.05 12.60
C VAL A 204 -2.82 7.12 13.09
N SER A 205 -2.25 6.90 14.28
CA SER A 205 -1.24 7.77 14.86
C SER A 205 0.17 7.27 14.51
N ARG A 206 1.15 8.18 14.45
CA ARG A 206 2.57 7.79 14.41
C ARG A 206 2.95 6.87 15.59
N GLY A 207 2.33 7.07 16.76
CA GLY A 207 2.57 6.25 17.95
C GLY A 207 2.12 4.79 17.83
N ASP A 208 1.27 4.49 16.84
CA ASP A 208 0.88 3.13 16.50
C ASP A 208 2.04 2.33 15.89
N PHE A 209 3.17 2.95 15.58
CA PHE A 209 4.31 2.25 15.00
C PHE A 209 5.55 2.41 15.87
N THR A 210 6.40 1.39 15.87
CA THR A 210 7.76 1.48 16.41
C THR A 210 8.62 2.34 15.50
N GLU A 211 8.42 2.22 14.19
CA GLU A 211 9.18 2.90 13.14
C GLU A 211 8.25 3.38 12.03
N VAL A 212 8.55 4.55 11.45
CA VAL A 212 7.82 5.07 10.27
C VAL A 212 8.85 5.49 9.22
N GLU A 213 8.78 4.82 8.06
CA GLU A 213 9.63 5.07 6.90
C GLU A 213 8.78 5.66 5.76
N ALA A 214 9.25 6.73 5.12
CA ALA A 214 8.58 7.34 3.98
C ALA A 214 9.29 6.95 2.67
N SER A 215 8.53 6.76 1.61
CA SER A 215 9.03 6.58 0.23
C SER A 215 9.25 7.91 -0.48
#